data_AF-A0A958GV90-F1
#
_entry.id   AF-A0A958GV90-F1
#
_cell.length_a   1.000
_cell.length_b   1.000
_cell.length_c   1.000
_cell.angle_alpha   90.00
_cell.angle_beta   90.00
_cell.angle_gamma   90.00
#
_symmetry.space_group_name_H-M   'P 1'
#
loop_
_entity.id
_entity.type
_entity.pdbx_description
1 polymer ?
#
loop_
_entity_poly.entity_id
_entity_poly.type
_entity_poly.pdbx_seq_one_letter_code
_entity_poly.pdbx_strand_id
1 'polypeptide(L)' 'DLRPGAIIRDLKLRRPIFRQTAAYGHFGRDDLDLPWERTDRAAALREAAMAVVES' A
#
# COMPACT_ATOMS: atom_id res chain seq x y z
N ASP A 1 -5.02 -1.92 10.43
CA ASP A 1 -4.21 -1.45 11.57
C ASP A 1 -3.40 -0.24 11.11
N LEU A 2 -3.57 0.92 11.74
CA LEU A 2 -2.91 2.18 11.35
C LEU A 2 -1.76 2.57 12.28
N ARG A 3 -1.39 1.70 13.24
CA ARG A 3 -0.26 1.99 14.12
C ARG A 3 1.04 2.04 13.30
N PRO A 4 2.00 2.92 13.64
CA PRO A 4 3.25 3.07 12.88
C PRO A 4 4.01 1.76 12.65
N GLY A 5 4.10 0.90 13.67
CA GLY A 5 4.76 -0.40 13.56
C GLY A 5 4.07 -1.36 12.58
N ALA A 6 2.74 -1.30 12.48
CA ALA A 6 1.98 -2.09 11.52
C ALA A 6 2.19 -1.57 10.09
N ILE A 7 2.21 -0.25 9.89
CA ILE A 7 2.48 0.37 8.58
C ILE A 7 3.87 -0.03 8.07
N ILE A 8 4.91 0.08 8.91
CA ILE A 8 6.28 -0.29 8.56
C ILE A 8 6.38 -1.76 8.16
N ARG A 9 5.69 -2.65 8.91
CA ARG A 9 5.69 -4.09 8.66
C ARG A 9 4.96 -4.43 7.37
N ASP A 10 3.72 -3.97 7.22
CA ASP A 10 2.84 -4.32 6.11
C ASP A 10 3.39 -3.80 4.77
N LEU A 11 3.93 -2.58 4.75
CA LEU A 11 4.57 -2.00 3.57
C LEU A 11 6.06 -2.36 3.44
N LYS A 12 6.62 -3.15 4.37
CA LYS A 12 8.03 -3.57 4.38
C LYS A 12 9.00 -2.39 4.20
N LEU A 13 8.85 -1.33 4.99
CA LEU A 13 9.56 -0.05 4.78
C LEU A 13 11.02 -0.03 5.26
N ARG A 14 11.47 -1.03 6.01
CA ARG A 14 12.87 -1.14 6.48
C ARG A 14 13.78 -1.75 5.40
N ARG A 15 13.82 -1.12 4.23
CA ARG A 15 14.61 -1.53 3.05
C ARG A 15 15.13 -0.28 2.33
N PRO A 16 16.24 -0.34 1.58
CA PRO A 16 16.82 0.82 0.89
C PRO A 16 16.05 1.17 -0.41
N ILE A 17 14.78 1.58 -0.29
CA ILE A 17 13.88 1.84 -1.43
C ILE A 17 13.59 3.33 -1.67
N PHE A 18 14.18 4.24 -0.91
CA PHE A 18 13.78 5.66 -0.89
C PHE A 18 14.53 6.56 -1.88
N ARG A 19 15.68 6.13 -2.42
CA ARG A 19 16.48 6.96 -3.34
C ARG A 19 15.73 7.28 -4.63
N GLN A 20 15.01 6.31 -5.17
CA GLN A 20 14.25 6.41 -6.43
C GLN A 20 13.05 7.38 -6.36
N THR A 21 12.53 7.66 -5.16
CA THR A 21 11.41 8.59 -4.94
C THR A 21 11.86 10.00 -4.54
N ALA A 22 13.17 10.23 -4.35
CA ALA A 22 13.71 11.53 -3.96
C ALA A 22 13.61 12.59 -5.08
N ALA A 23 13.34 12.15 -6.32
CA ALA A 23 13.03 12.98 -7.46
C ALA A 23 11.80 12.43 -8.18
N TYR A 24 11.05 13.30 -8.86
CA TYR A 24 9.86 12.95 -9.64
C TYR A 24 8.70 12.36 -8.82
N GLY A 25 8.65 12.65 -7.51
CA GLY A 25 7.51 12.36 -6.64
C GLY A 25 7.50 10.95 -6.03
N HIS A 26 6.68 10.81 -4.99
CA HIS A 26 6.52 9.57 -4.21
C HIS A 26 5.35 8.69 -4.67
N PHE A 27 4.41 9.24 -5.45
CA PHE A 27 3.16 8.60 -5.80
C PHE A 27 2.95 8.52 -7.32
N GLY A 28 2.14 7.55 -7.77
CA GLY A 28 1.80 7.38 -9.19
C GLY A 28 2.99 6.94 -10.06
N ARG A 29 3.95 6.25 -9.45
CA ARG A 29 5.18 5.78 -10.09
C ARG A 29 5.03 4.31 -10.50
N ASP A 30 4.28 4.08 -11.58
CA ASP A 30 4.05 2.74 -12.13
C ASP A 30 5.34 2.09 -12.67
N ASP A 31 6.38 2.89 -12.87
CA ASP A 31 7.73 2.45 -13.26
C ASP A 31 8.55 1.88 -12.08
N LEU A 32 8.07 2.01 -10.84
CA LEU A 32 8.76 1.56 -9.62
C LEU A 32 7.92 0.56 -8.83
N ASP A 33 8.55 -0.46 -8.24
CA ASP A 33 7.86 -1.39 -7.30
C ASP A 33 7.78 -0.80 -5.89
N LEU A 34 6.86 0.15 -5.70
CA LEU A 34 6.61 0.79 -4.41
C LEU A 34 5.45 0.08 -3.69
N PRO A 35 5.64 -0.33 -2.41
CA PRO A 35 4.64 -1.14 -1.71
C PRO A 35 3.32 -0.40 -1.45
N TRP A 36 3.32 0.94 -1.42
CA TRP A 36 2.12 1.76 -1.21
C TRP A 36 1.31 2.02 -2.49
N GLU A 37 1.86 1.74 -3.67
CA GLU A 37 1.13 1.83 -4.94
C GLU A 37 0.36 0.54 -5.27
N ARG A 38 0.58 -0.53 -4.49
CA ARG A 38 -0.07 -1.83 -4.73
C ARG A 38 -1.56 -1.77 -4.39
N THR A 39 -2.37 -2.30 -5.29
CA THR A 39 -3.83 -2.45 -5.13
C THR A 39 -4.25 -3.87 -4.74
N ASP A 40 -3.33 -4.66 -4.17
CA ASP A 40 -3.54 -6.06 -3.78
C ASP A 40 -4.65 -6.26 -2.74
N ARG A 41 -4.96 -5.22 -1.96
CA ARG A 41 -6.08 -5.21 -1.00
C ARG A 41 -7.44 -4.89 -1.62
N ALA A 42 -7.51 -4.44 -2.87
CA ALA A 42 -8.76 -3.97 -3.48
C ALA A 42 -9.85 -5.06 -3.52
N ALA A 43 -9.48 -6.28 -3.91
CA ALA A 43 -10.43 -7.40 -3.95
C ALA A 43 -11.00 -7.72 -2.57
N ALA A 44 -10.15 -7.84 -1.55
CA ALA A 44 -10.57 -8.13 -0.18
C ALA A 44 -11.49 -7.04 0.39
N LEU A 45 -11.20 -5.76 0.08
CA LEU A 45 -12.04 -4.63 0.48
C LEU A 45 -13.40 -4.66 -0.21
N ARG A 46 -13.45 -5.02 -1.51
CA ARG A 46 -14.70 -5.16 -2.26
C ARG A 46 -15.58 -6.24 -1.65
N GLU A 47 -15.02 -7.41 -1.37
CA GLU A 47 -15.76 -8.52 -0.72
C GLU A 47 -16.27 -8.11 0.66
N ALA A 48 -15.42 -7.49 1.49
CA ALA A 48 -15.84 -7.03 2.81
C ALA A 48 -16.97 -5.98 2.75
N ALA A 49 -16.94 -5.10 1.74
CA ALA A 49 -18.02 -4.12 1.55
C ALA A 49 -19.33 -4.80 1.10
N MET A 50 -19.27 -5.80 0.21
CA MET A 50 -20.46 -6.54 -0.24
C MET A 50 -21.08 -7.34 0.90
N ALA A 51 -20.27 -7.99 1.75
CA ALA A 51 -20.77 -8.73 2.92
C ALA A 51 -21.53 -7.86 3.93
N VAL A 52 -21.21 -6.55 4.03
CA VAL A 52 -21.92 -5.60 4.89
C VAL A 52 -23.25 -5.13 4.27
N VAL A 53 -23.40 -5.20 2.95
CA VAL A 53 -24.65 -4.84 2.25
C VAL A 53 -25.68 -5.97 2.36
N GLU A 54 -25.22 -7.20 2.50
CA GLU A 54 -26.08 -8.40 2.62
C GLU A 54 -26.52 -8.70 4.08
N SER A 55 -25.99 -7.97 5.06
CA SER A 55 -26.29 -8.10 6.51
C SER A 55 -27.25 -7.05 7.02
#